data_AF-A0A412TKZ9-F1
#
_entry.id   AF-A0A412TKZ9-F1
#
_cell.length_a   1.000
_cell.length_b   1.000
_cell.length_c   1.000
_cell.angle_alpha   90.00
_cell.angle_beta   90.00
_cell.angle_gamma   90.00
#
_symmetry.space_group_name_H-M   'P 1'
#
loop_
_entity.id
_entity.type
_entity.pdbx_description
1 polymer ?
#
loop_
_entity_poly.entity_id
_entity_poly.type
_entity_poly.pdbx_seq_one_letter_code
_entity_poly.pdbx_strand_id
1 'polypeptide(L)'
;MTNRRNIFSRFFRLLVMLHKISYAHFTEWNNKRKRKAFAAGIYFLSILPEFVLLAGTFLAARGQDGYVHLVNVPQKVVFYGLASLAVLLSAIPLGFFDDKKICKEVRQELRERPRYWKRAIAVYWAVIVAMVVAANIVFPTFSDKTMPPENERTEVPQRWRDYLSLRFAIVARQETPNEVLQRLIDQDGRTTRYGKPVYAMQVRKEDMAGEFRVGLLSHATFEEIRDGRRKFVECTWVKGYTPDSIRILLTVWYEMKKVELCPVDSLEWTEDMEF
;
A
#
# COMPACT_ATOMS: atom_id res chain seq x y z
N MET A 1 20.50 33.13 -29.28
CA MET A 1 20.47 31.79 -28.67
C MET A 1 21.81 31.52 -27.97
N THR A 2 21.95 31.65 -26.63
CA THR A 2 23.11 31.13 -25.83
C THR A 2 23.04 31.54 -24.35
N ASN A 3 22.09 31.02 -23.56
CA ASN A 3 22.22 31.11 -22.08
C ASN A 3 21.58 29.92 -21.31
N ARG A 4 20.59 29.25 -21.90
CA ARG A 4 19.95 28.06 -21.27
C ARG A 4 20.90 26.87 -21.03
N ARG A 5 21.93 26.67 -21.86
CA ARG A 5 22.92 25.57 -21.66
C ARG A 5 23.76 25.73 -20.38
N ASN A 6 23.90 26.95 -19.84
CA ASN A 6 24.74 27.18 -18.66
C ASN A 6 24.07 26.83 -17.33
N ILE A 7 22.74 27.01 -17.22
CA ILE A 7 22.05 26.86 -15.93
C ILE A 7 21.94 25.37 -15.54
N PHE A 8 21.49 24.52 -16.46
CA PHE A 8 21.40 23.08 -16.23
C PHE A 8 22.77 22.44 -15.96
N SER A 9 23.81 22.85 -16.70
CA SER A 9 25.18 22.36 -16.48
C SER A 9 25.72 22.78 -15.11
N ARG A 10 25.50 24.03 -14.69
CA ARG A 10 25.90 24.52 -13.36
C ARG A 10 25.14 23.81 -12.25
N PHE A 11 23.83 23.61 -12.43
CA PHE A 11 22.98 22.88 -11.48
C PHE A 11 23.42 21.42 -11.34
N PHE A 12 23.67 20.72 -12.45
CA PHE A 12 24.15 19.35 -12.44
C PHE A 12 25.54 19.23 -11.78
N ARG A 13 26.46 20.17 -12.06
CA ARG A 13 27.76 20.22 -11.37
C ARG A 13 27.61 20.40 -9.86
N LEU A 14 26.67 21.25 -9.44
CA LEU A 14 26.38 21.47 -8.03
C LEU A 14 25.86 20.18 -7.38
N LEU A 15 24.90 19.50 -8.00
CA LEU A 15 24.37 18.22 -7.53
C LEU A 15 25.47 17.15 -7.42
N VAL A 16 26.28 16.97 -8.48
CA VAL A 16 27.40 16.01 -8.46
C VAL A 16 28.37 16.33 -7.33
N MET A 17 28.69 17.61 -7.12
CA MET A 17 29.60 18.00 -6.06
C MET A 17 29.03 17.77 -4.66
N LEU A 18 27.72 18.00 -4.44
CA LEU A 18 27.06 17.65 -3.18
C LEU A 18 27.19 16.16 -2.86
N HIS A 19 26.97 15.30 -3.86
CA HIS A 19 27.13 13.85 -3.71
C HIS A 19 28.60 13.48 -3.44
N LYS A 20 29.56 14.10 -4.14
CA LYS A 20 31.00 13.91 -3.87
C LYS A 20 31.38 14.32 -2.46
N ILE A 21 30.84 15.42 -1.94
CA ILE A 21 31.11 15.90 -0.58
C ILE A 21 30.60 14.89 0.46
N SER A 22 29.36 14.43 0.32
CA SER A 22 28.78 13.40 1.18
C SER A 22 29.60 12.11 1.11
N TYR A 23 29.91 11.64 -0.09
CA TYR A 23 30.72 10.44 -0.33
C TYR A 23 32.11 10.55 0.33
N ALA A 24 32.86 11.62 0.05
CA ALA A 24 34.19 11.83 0.62
C ALA A 24 34.17 11.93 2.16
N HIS A 25 33.15 12.57 2.74
CA HIS A 25 32.97 12.65 4.18
C HIS A 25 32.82 11.25 4.80
N PHE A 26 31.96 10.40 4.23
CA PHE A 26 31.74 9.04 4.73
C PHE A 26 32.93 8.12 4.48
N THR A 27 33.61 8.25 3.34
CA THR A 27 34.84 7.48 3.06
C THR A 27 35.94 7.83 4.04
N GLU A 28 36.15 9.12 4.35
CA GLU A 28 37.14 9.55 5.34
C GLU A 28 36.76 9.11 6.76
N TRP A 29 35.48 9.19 7.12
CA TRP A 29 34.97 8.70 8.40
C TRP A 29 35.17 7.18 8.57
N ASN A 30 34.89 6.40 7.52
CA ASN A 30 35.08 4.96 7.50
C ASN A 30 36.55 4.59 7.67
N ASN A 31 37.44 5.25 6.91
CA ASN A 31 38.88 5.05 6.98
C ASN A 31 39.45 5.39 8.38
N LYS A 32 38.94 6.44 9.05
CA LYS A 32 39.37 6.79 10.41
C LYS A 32 38.96 5.75 11.45
N ARG A 33 37.80 5.10 11.29
CA ARG A 33 37.30 4.11 12.25
C ARG A 33 37.93 2.71 12.11
N LYS A 34 38.82 2.49 11.14
CA LYS A 34 39.40 1.17 10.78
C LYS A 34 38.36 0.06 10.53
N ARG A 35 37.06 0.41 10.45
CA ARG A 35 36.00 -0.52 10.08
C ARG A 35 35.99 -0.55 8.55
N LYS A 36 36.11 -1.72 7.95
CA LYS A 36 35.84 -1.88 6.52
C LYS A 36 34.33 -1.91 6.34
N ALA A 37 33.63 -0.78 6.47
CA ALA A 37 32.27 -0.74 5.91
C ALA A 37 32.38 -1.09 4.42
N PHE A 38 31.55 -2.01 3.94
CA PHE A 38 31.49 -2.37 2.54
C PHE A 38 31.26 -1.10 1.70
N ALA A 39 31.85 -1.03 0.50
CA ALA A 39 31.67 0.08 -0.43
C ALA A 39 30.16 0.40 -0.66
N ALA A 40 29.32 -0.63 -0.61
CA ALA A 40 27.86 -0.50 -0.65
C ALA A 40 27.27 0.35 0.50
N GLY A 41 27.83 0.28 1.71
CA GLY A 41 27.38 1.09 2.86
C GLY A 41 27.75 2.56 2.74
N ILE A 42 28.92 2.88 2.18
CA ILE A 42 29.31 4.28 1.89
C ILE A 42 28.41 4.87 0.81
N TYR A 43 28.16 4.08 -0.25
CA TYR A 43 27.22 4.46 -1.30
C TYR A 43 25.83 4.76 -0.72
N PHE A 44 25.29 3.88 0.11
CA PHE A 44 23.99 4.07 0.76
C PHE A 44 23.93 5.36 1.59
N LEU A 45 24.96 5.66 2.37
CA LEU A 45 25.03 6.90 3.15
C LEU A 45 25.13 8.15 2.26
N SER A 46 25.76 8.04 1.09
CA SER A 46 25.87 9.15 0.14
C SER A 46 24.56 9.49 -0.57
N ILE A 47 23.62 8.52 -0.66
CA ILE A 47 22.29 8.68 -1.27
C ILE A 47 21.14 8.84 -0.25
N LEU A 48 21.49 9.15 1.01
CA LEU A 48 20.51 9.29 2.10
C LEU A 48 19.41 10.33 1.82
N PRO A 49 19.72 11.51 1.23
CA PRO A 49 18.68 12.49 0.83
C PRO A 49 17.67 11.92 -0.18
N GLU A 50 18.13 11.16 -1.16
CA GLU A 50 17.32 10.55 -2.21
C GLU A 50 16.47 9.42 -1.64
N PHE A 51 17.02 8.65 -0.70
CA PHE A 51 16.27 7.67 0.06
C PHE A 51 15.15 8.33 0.88
N VAL A 52 15.41 9.48 1.52
CA VAL A 52 14.37 10.25 2.23
C VAL A 52 13.29 10.73 1.26
N LEU A 53 13.67 11.23 0.08
CA LEU A 53 12.71 11.65 -0.94
C LEU A 53 11.85 10.47 -1.40
N LEU A 54 12.46 9.33 -1.70
CA LEU A 54 11.78 8.12 -2.14
C LEU A 54 10.86 7.58 -1.06
N ALA A 55 11.37 7.37 0.16
CA ALA A 55 10.57 6.90 1.30
C ALA A 55 9.42 7.87 1.63
N GLY A 56 9.68 9.18 1.63
CA GLY A 56 8.65 10.19 1.86
C GLY A 56 7.56 10.21 0.79
N THR A 57 7.92 9.96 -0.48
CA THR A 57 6.98 9.81 -1.59
C THR A 57 6.13 8.54 -1.45
N PHE A 58 6.76 7.42 -1.04
CA PHE A 58 6.05 6.17 -0.76
C PHE A 58 5.08 6.30 0.41
N LEU A 59 5.50 6.96 1.51
CA LEU A 59 4.64 7.22 2.66
C LEU A 59 3.45 8.11 2.29
N ALA A 60 3.66 9.15 1.48
CA ALA A 60 2.59 10.02 1.00
C ALA A 60 1.54 9.28 0.15
N ALA A 61 1.97 8.26 -0.60
CA ALA A 61 1.10 7.45 -1.45
C ALA A 61 0.53 6.21 -0.76
N ARG A 62 0.99 5.90 0.47
CA ARG A 62 0.55 4.76 1.26
C ARG A 62 -0.83 5.06 1.85
N GLY A 63 -1.83 4.25 1.49
CA GLY A 63 -3.14 4.28 2.12
C GLY A 63 -3.09 3.76 3.55
N GLN A 64 -4.20 3.92 4.28
CA GLN A 64 -4.33 3.42 5.66
C GLN A 64 -4.13 1.89 5.78
N ASP A 65 -4.28 1.15 4.68
CA ASP A 65 -4.06 -0.30 4.60
C ASP A 65 -2.60 -0.70 4.34
N GLY A 66 -1.73 0.30 4.17
CA GLY A 66 -0.31 0.10 3.94
C GLY A 66 0.09 -0.15 2.50
N TYR A 67 -0.85 -0.13 1.56
CA TYR A 67 -0.57 -0.28 0.13
C TYR A 67 -0.56 1.07 -0.59
N VAL A 68 0.19 1.16 -1.70
CA VAL A 68 0.30 2.39 -2.49
C VAL A 68 -0.93 2.49 -3.41
N HIS A 69 -1.84 3.40 -3.09
CA HIS A 69 -3.07 3.61 -3.87
C HIS A 69 -2.93 4.85 -4.75
N LEU A 70 -2.54 4.64 -6.00
CA LEU A 70 -2.44 5.70 -7.01
C LEU A 70 -3.69 5.68 -7.88
N VAL A 71 -4.78 6.25 -7.38
CA VAL A 71 -6.08 6.20 -8.07
C VAL A 71 -6.13 7.24 -9.21
N ASN A 72 -5.56 8.42 -8.99
CA ASN A 72 -5.69 9.55 -9.92
C ASN A 72 -4.47 9.74 -10.84
N VAL A 73 -4.69 10.20 -12.07
CA VAL A 73 -3.62 10.49 -13.05
C VAL A 73 -2.62 11.53 -12.51
N PRO A 74 -3.03 12.66 -11.89
CA PRO A 74 -2.10 13.60 -11.27
C PRO A 74 -1.26 12.98 -10.13
N GLN A 75 -1.85 12.11 -9.30
CA GLN A 75 -1.12 11.41 -8.25
C GLN A 75 -0.06 10.46 -8.84
N LYS A 76 -0.38 9.73 -9.91
CA LYS A 76 0.58 8.92 -10.67
C LYS A 76 1.72 9.77 -11.22
N VAL A 77 1.41 10.90 -11.84
CA VAL A 77 2.42 11.81 -12.42
C VAL A 77 3.37 12.34 -11.34
N VAL A 78 2.84 12.78 -10.19
CA VAL A 78 3.66 13.26 -9.06
C VAL A 78 4.49 12.13 -8.48
N PHE A 79 3.87 10.97 -8.22
CA PHE A 79 4.56 9.80 -7.65
C PHE A 79 5.70 9.32 -8.54
N TYR A 80 5.41 9.03 -9.81
CA TYR A 80 6.42 8.56 -10.76
C TYR A 80 7.47 9.64 -11.03
N GLY A 81 7.08 10.92 -11.11
CA GLY A 81 8.01 12.02 -11.27
C GLY A 81 9.03 12.11 -10.14
N LEU A 82 8.57 12.06 -8.88
CA LEU A 82 9.45 12.11 -7.71
C LEU A 82 10.26 10.83 -7.52
N ALA A 83 9.65 9.65 -7.73
CA ALA A 83 10.35 8.37 -7.64
C ALA A 83 11.43 8.24 -8.73
N SER A 84 11.12 8.58 -9.98
CA SER A 84 12.10 8.60 -11.07
C SER A 84 13.21 9.61 -10.81
N LEU A 85 12.90 10.80 -10.29
CA LEU A 85 13.91 11.79 -9.92
C LEU A 85 14.84 11.24 -8.83
N ALA A 86 14.29 10.64 -7.77
CA ALA A 86 15.09 10.06 -6.69
C ALA A 86 16.01 8.93 -7.19
N VAL A 87 15.52 8.05 -8.07
CA VAL A 87 16.33 7.00 -8.69
C VAL A 87 17.44 7.58 -9.56
N LEU A 88 17.15 8.59 -10.38
CA LEU A 88 18.15 9.24 -11.23
C LEU A 88 19.25 9.94 -10.42
N LEU A 89 18.89 10.63 -9.34
CA LEU A 89 19.86 11.25 -8.43
C LEU A 89 20.70 10.20 -7.71
N SER A 90 20.07 9.10 -7.28
CA SER A 90 20.77 7.98 -6.65
C SER A 90 21.81 7.34 -7.55
N ALA A 91 21.69 7.44 -8.87
CA ALA A 91 22.68 6.90 -9.81
C ALA A 91 23.96 7.74 -9.92
N ILE A 92 23.96 8.99 -9.44
CA ILE A 92 25.12 9.91 -9.56
C ILE A 92 26.39 9.33 -8.89
N PRO A 93 26.33 8.79 -7.66
CA PRO A 93 27.51 8.25 -6.99
C PRO A 93 28.04 6.95 -7.60
N LEU A 94 27.30 6.29 -8.50
CA LEU A 94 27.80 5.07 -9.18
C LEU A 94 29.03 5.36 -10.04
N GLY A 95 29.21 6.60 -10.51
CA GLY A 95 30.38 7.02 -11.27
C GLY A 95 31.63 7.32 -10.42
N PHE A 96 31.56 7.16 -9.10
CA PHE A 96 32.62 7.54 -8.18
C PHE A 96 33.61 6.40 -7.93
N PHE A 97 34.40 6.05 -8.94
CA PHE A 97 35.33 4.92 -8.89
C PHE A 97 36.69 5.22 -8.24
N ASP A 98 37.11 6.49 -8.18
CA ASP A 98 38.44 6.89 -7.66
C ASP A 98 38.30 7.74 -6.38
N ASP A 99 38.22 7.05 -5.25
CA ASP A 99 38.05 7.65 -3.92
C ASP A 99 39.12 8.69 -3.60
N LYS A 100 40.38 8.42 -3.96
CA LYS A 100 41.52 9.29 -3.64
C LYS A 100 41.43 10.59 -4.42
N LYS A 101 41.09 10.51 -5.70
CA LYS A 101 40.91 11.70 -6.56
C LYS A 101 39.72 12.53 -6.09
N ILE A 102 38.59 11.89 -5.79
CA ILE A 102 37.38 12.57 -5.32
C ILE A 102 37.62 13.26 -3.99
N CYS A 103 38.27 12.59 -3.03
CA CYS A 103 38.58 13.21 -1.74
C CYS A 103 39.50 14.43 -1.88
N LYS A 104 40.48 14.40 -2.81
CA LYS A 104 41.36 15.55 -3.07
C LYS A 104 40.59 16.72 -3.67
N GLU A 105 39.77 16.46 -4.68
CA GLU A 105 38.92 17.47 -5.34
C GLU A 105 37.97 18.13 -4.33
N VAL A 106 37.27 17.34 -3.52
CA VAL A 106 36.36 17.82 -2.48
C VAL A 106 37.09 18.65 -1.43
N ARG A 107 38.26 18.22 -0.96
CA ARG A 107 39.05 19.00 0.01
C ARG A 107 39.48 20.34 -0.54
N GLN A 108 39.90 20.40 -1.81
CA GLN A 108 40.26 21.65 -2.44
C GLN A 108 39.07 22.61 -2.49
N GLU A 109 37.92 22.14 -2.95
CA GLU A 109 36.71 22.95 -3.09
C GLU A 109 36.10 23.38 -1.74
N LEU A 110 36.13 22.50 -0.73
CA LEU A 110 35.73 22.87 0.63
C LEU A 110 36.70 23.87 1.27
N ARG A 111 37.99 23.85 0.91
CA ARG A 111 38.98 24.82 1.40
C ARG A 111 38.81 26.19 0.75
N GLU A 112 38.50 26.21 -0.54
CA GLU A 112 38.26 27.45 -1.28
C GLU A 112 36.93 28.11 -0.89
N ARG A 113 35.87 27.32 -0.67
CA ARG A 113 34.51 27.86 -0.45
C ARG A 113 33.73 27.15 0.67
N PRO A 114 34.23 27.15 1.94
CA PRO A 114 33.62 26.37 3.02
C PRO A 114 32.20 26.83 3.36
N ARG A 115 31.96 28.15 3.42
CA ARG A 115 30.66 28.72 3.77
C ARG A 115 29.60 28.48 2.69
N TYR A 116 30.02 28.52 1.42
CA TYR A 116 29.14 28.26 0.28
C TYR A 116 28.62 26.82 0.32
N TRP A 117 29.52 25.85 0.44
CA TRP A 117 29.14 24.43 0.45
C TRP A 117 28.32 24.05 1.68
N LYS A 118 28.60 24.64 2.86
CA LYS A 118 27.75 24.47 4.05
C LYS A 118 26.30 24.94 3.81
N ARG A 119 26.13 26.09 3.15
CA ARG A 119 24.80 26.60 2.77
C ARG A 119 24.15 25.74 1.68
N ALA A 120 24.92 25.31 0.68
CA ALA A 120 24.42 24.48 -0.42
C ALA A 120 23.88 23.14 0.08
N ILE A 121 24.56 22.49 1.03
CA ILE A 121 24.08 21.25 1.67
C ILE A 121 22.78 21.51 2.44
N ALA A 122 22.71 22.59 3.23
CA ALA A 122 21.50 22.93 3.97
C ALA A 122 20.31 23.22 3.04
N VAL A 123 20.53 23.96 1.95
CA VAL A 123 19.51 24.23 0.93
C VAL A 123 19.09 22.94 0.24
N TYR A 124 20.03 22.04 -0.07
CA TYR A 124 19.71 20.75 -0.69
C TYR A 124 18.75 19.93 0.17
N TRP A 125 19.08 19.78 1.45
CA TRP A 125 18.22 19.10 2.42
C TRP A 125 16.86 19.79 2.58
N ALA A 126 16.84 21.12 2.67
CA ALA A 126 15.61 21.88 2.78
C ALA A 126 14.69 21.67 1.56
N VAL A 127 15.26 21.63 0.35
CA VAL A 127 14.51 21.38 -0.89
C VAL A 127 13.95 19.95 -0.91
N ILE A 128 14.73 18.94 -0.51
CA ILE A 128 14.26 17.55 -0.40
C ILE A 128 13.09 17.45 0.59
N VAL A 129 13.23 18.02 1.78
CA VAL A 129 12.17 18.01 2.80
C VAL A 129 10.94 18.77 2.31
N ALA A 130 11.13 19.94 1.68
CA ALA A 130 10.02 20.71 1.13
C ALA A 130 9.26 19.94 0.04
N MET A 131 9.95 19.20 -0.83
CA MET A 131 9.31 18.34 -1.83
C MET A 131 8.49 17.23 -1.17
N VAL A 132 9.03 16.58 -0.14
CA VAL A 132 8.31 15.54 0.62
C VAL A 132 7.08 16.13 1.31
N VAL A 133 7.20 17.26 1.99
CA VAL A 133 6.07 17.94 2.65
C VAL A 133 5.02 18.37 1.63
N ALA A 134 5.43 18.97 0.51
CA ALA A 134 4.52 19.36 -0.56
C ALA A 134 3.76 18.15 -1.12
N ALA A 135 4.45 17.03 -1.38
CA ALA A 135 3.78 15.79 -1.78
C ALA A 135 2.76 15.35 -0.71
N ASN A 136 3.12 15.34 0.57
CA ASN A 136 2.20 14.92 1.65
C ASN A 136 1.00 15.86 1.84
N ILE A 137 1.08 17.14 1.46
CA ILE A 137 -0.07 18.07 1.48
C ILE A 137 -0.93 17.90 0.22
N VAL A 138 -0.27 17.73 -0.92
CA VAL A 138 -0.90 17.69 -2.24
C VAL A 138 -1.67 16.37 -2.46
N PHE A 139 -1.13 15.24 -2.00
CA PHE A 139 -1.75 13.92 -2.12
C PHE A 139 -3.16 13.83 -1.50
N PRO A 140 -3.40 14.30 -0.24
CA PRO A 140 -4.74 14.42 0.34
C PRO A 140 -5.66 15.38 -0.41
N THR A 141 -5.18 16.55 -0.84
CA THR A 141 -6.03 17.51 -1.58
C THR A 141 -6.49 17.02 -2.96
N PHE A 142 -5.72 16.14 -3.60
CA PHE A 142 -6.17 15.43 -4.81
C PHE A 142 -7.04 14.22 -4.51
N SER A 143 -7.06 13.74 -3.27
CA SER A 143 -8.00 12.72 -2.81
C SER A 143 -9.37 13.35 -2.48
N ASP A 144 -9.40 14.54 -1.87
CA ASP A 144 -10.64 15.22 -1.44
C ASP A 144 -11.45 15.82 -2.59
N LYS A 145 -10.79 16.35 -3.63
CA LYS A 145 -11.48 17.10 -4.71
C LYS A 145 -12.20 16.23 -5.75
N THR A 146 -12.23 14.91 -5.56
CA THR A 146 -12.88 13.95 -6.47
C THR A 146 -13.53 12.81 -5.70
N MET A 147 -14.33 13.10 -4.67
CA MET A 147 -15.46 12.21 -4.39
C MET A 147 -16.49 12.43 -5.50
N PRO A 148 -16.74 11.46 -6.40
CA PRO A 148 -17.88 11.53 -7.31
C PRO A 148 -19.16 11.46 -6.46
N PRO A 149 -20.30 11.97 -6.95
CA PRO A 149 -21.58 11.67 -6.32
C PRO A 149 -21.73 10.14 -6.18
N GLU A 150 -22.37 9.75 -5.08
CA GLU A 150 -22.50 8.40 -4.50
C GLU A 150 -23.01 7.31 -5.47
N ASN A 151 -23.36 7.67 -6.70
CA ASN A 151 -24.02 6.83 -7.69
C ASN A 151 -23.11 6.29 -8.82
N GLU A 152 -21.83 6.69 -8.91
CA GLU A 152 -20.97 6.30 -10.06
C GLU A 152 -19.60 5.70 -9.69
N ARG A 153 -19.44 5.16 -8.48
CA ARG A 153 -18.27 4.34 -8.14
C ARG A 153 -18.51 2.86 -8.45
N THR A 154 -17.77 2.40 -9.46
CA THR A 154 -17.25 1.04 -9.59
C THR A 154 -17.13 0.30 -8.25
N GLU A 155 -17.78 -0.87 -8.19
CA GLU A 155 -18.13 -1.72 -7.05
C GLU A 155 -16.96 -2.31 -6.21
N VAL A 156 -15.74 -1.71 -6.18
CA VAL A 156 -14.53 -2.42 -5.73
C VAL A 156 -13.74 -1.89 -4.51
N PRO A 157 -13.83 -0.65 -4.00
CA PRO A 157 -13.03 -0.29 -2.80
C PRO A 157 -13.59 -0.81 -1.47
N GLN A 158 -14.91 -0.92 -1.34
CA GLN A 158 -15.57 -1.35 -0.10
C GLN A 158 -15.54 -2.87 -0.02
N ARG A 159 -16.02 -3.55 -1.07
CA ARG A 159 -16.08 -5.02 -1.15
C ARG A 159 -14.75 -5.74 -0.89
N TRP A 160 -13.60 -5.16 -1.27
CA TRP A 160 -12.29 -5.76 -1.00
C TRP A 160 -11.83 -5.61 0.46
N ARG A 161 -12.00 -4.43 1.06
CA ARG A 161 -11.70 -4.22 2.49
C ARG A 161 -12.63 -5.06 3.36
N ASP A 162 -13.90 -5.10 3.00
CA ASP A 162 -14.93 -5.92 3.63
C ASP A 162 -14.58 -7.41 3.50
N TYR A 163 -14.09 -7.85 2.33
CA TYR A 163 -13.61 -9.22 2.16
C TYR A 163 -12.36 -9.52 3.00
N LEU A 164 -11.43 -8.58 3.15
CA LEU A 164 -10.22 -8.80 3.95
C LEU A 164 -10.53 -8.94 5.44
N SER A 165 -11.43 -8.12 6.01
CA SER A 165 -11.85 -8.28 7.41
C SER A 165 -12.52 -9.64 7.63
N LEU A 166 -13.43 -10.04 6.73
CA LEU A 166 -14.06 -11.36 6.77
C LEU A 166 -13.04 -12.50 6.60
N ARG A 167 -12.06 -12.37 5.71
CA ARG A 167 -11.02 -13.39 5.50
C ARG A 167 -10.22 -13.67 6.76
N PHE A 168 -9.92 -12.65 7.57
CA PHE A 168 -9.17 -12.85 8.81
C PHE A 168 -10.05 -13.37 9.94
N ALA A 169 -11.29 -12.87 10.08
CA ALA A 169 -12.16 -13.26 11.17
C ALA A 169 -12.74 -14.68 11.02
N ILE A 170 -13.10 -15.09 9.79
CA ILE A 170 -13.86 -16.33 9.56
C ILE A 170 -13.20 -17.28 8.55
N VAL A 171 -11.93 -17.01 8.23
CA VAL A 171 -11.11 -17.75 7.24
C VAL A 171 -11.84 -17.87 5.90
N ALA A 172 -12.50 -16.78 5.48
CA ALA A 172 -13.29 -16.72 4.25
C ALA A 172 -12.42 -16.85 2.99
N ARG A 173 -12.88 -17.62 2.00
CA ARG A 173 -12.30 -17.75 0.65
C ARG A 173 -13.10 -16.92 -0.36
N GLN A 174 -12.43 -16.10 -1.16
CA GLN A 174 -13.10 -15.38 -2.23
C GLN A 174 -13.54 -16.36 -3.32
N GLU A 175 -14.85 -16.51 -3.48
CA GLU A 175 -15.43 -17.20 -4.61
C GLU A 175 -16.43 -16.25 -5.30
N THR A 176 -16.37 -16.17 -6.61
CA THR A 176 -17.43 -15.54 -7.41
C THR A 176 -18.59 -16.52 -7.52
N PRO A 177 -19.79 -16.18 -7.02
CA PRO A 177 -20.97 -17.02 -7.18
C PRO A 177 -21.26 -17.27 -8.66
N ASN A 178 -21.60 -18.50 -9.02
CA ASN A 178 -22.12 -18.79 -10.36
C ASN A 178 -23.45 -18.03 -10.58
N GLU A 179 -23.82 -17.72 -11.83
CA GLU A 179 -25.02 -16.95 -12.19
C GLU A 179 -26.30 -17.49 -11.54
N VAL A 180 -26.44 -18.82 -11.46
CA VAL A 180 -27.59 -19.47 -10.81
C VAL A 180 -27.64 -19.15 -9.31
N LEU A 181 -26.49 -19.22 -8.63
CA LEU A 181 -26.40 -18.92 -7.22
C LEU A 181 -26.63 -17.42 -6.96
N GLN A 182 -26.07 -16.57 -7.82
CA GLN A 182 -26.27 -15.13 -7.75
C GLN A 182 -27.76 -14.77 -7.84
N ARG A 183 -28.50 -15.37 -8.79
CA ARG A 183 -29.96 -15.15 -8.92
C ARG A 183 -30.73 -15.57 -7.67
N LEU A 184 -30.36 -16.70 -7.06
CA LEU A 184 -31.02 -17.18 -5.84
C LEU A 184 -30.74 -16.26 -4.64
N ILE A 185 -29.53 -15.72 -4.53
CA ILE A 185 -29.19 -14.74 -3.48
C ILE A 185 -29.91 -13.41 -3.72
N ASP A 186 -30.01 -12.96 -4.97
CA ASP A 186 -30.71 -11.73 -5.34
C ASP A 186 -32.22 -11.80 -5.04
N GLN A 187 -32.79 -13.01 -5.02
CA GLN A 187 -34.18 -13.27 -4.63
C GLN A 187 -34.40 -13.37 -3.11
N ASP A 188 -33.33 -13.45 -2.30
CA ASP A 188 -33.46 -13.51 -0.84
C ASP A 188 -33.95 -12.17 -0.27
N GLY A 189 -34.92 -12.21 0.64
CA GLY A 189 -35.49 -11.01 1.24
C GLY A 189 -34.47 -10.16 2.02
N ARG A 190 -33.36 -10.74 2.47
CA ARG A 190 -32.24 -10.01 3.09
C ARG A 190 -31.49 -9.16 2.10
N THR A 191 -31.43 -9.56 0.83
CA THR A 191 -30.82 -8.73 -0.22
C THR A 191 -31.65 -7.47 -0.46
N THR A 192 -32.97 -7.57 -0.39
CA THR A 192 -33.86 -6.40 -0.42
C THR A 192 -33.71 -5.51 0.82
N ARG A 193 -33.45 -6.12 1.99
CA ARG A 193 -33.40 -5.41 3.28
C ARG A 193 -32.05 -4.77 3.60
N TYR A 194 -30.95 -5.44 3.27
CA TYR A 194 -29.59 -5.06 3.63
C TYR A 194 -28.69 -4.79 2.42
N GLY A 195 -29.22 -4.88 1.20
CA GLY A 195 -28.46 -4.80 -0.04
C GLY A 195 -27.75 -6.10 -0.39
N LYS A 196 -26.91 -6.07 -1.43
CA LYS A 196 -26.14 -7.24 -1.86
C LYS A 196 -25.24 -7.76 -0.73
N PRO A 197 -25.07 -9.09 -0.59
CA PRO A 197 -24.13 -9.63 0.39
C PRO A 197 -22.71 -9.14 0.11
N VAL A 198 -21.99 -8.79 1.18
CA VAL A 198 -20.58 -8.43 1.10
C VAL A 198 -19.71 -9.64 0.76
N TYR A 199 -20.21 -10.83 1.11
CA TYR A 199 -19.51 -12.09 0.92
C TYR A 199 -20.47 -13.24 0.65
N ALA A 200 -20.11 -14.11 -0.29
CA ALA A 200 -20.81 -15.34 -0.58
C ALA A 200 -19.81 -16.41 -1.03
N MET A 201 -19.90 -17.63 -0.49
CA MET A 201 -19.05 -18.76 -0.88
C MET A 201 -19.81 -20.08 -0.81
N GLN A 202 -19.33 -21.10 -1.52
CA GLN A 202 -19.76 -22.48 -1.26
C GLN A 202 -18.88 -23.10 -0.18
N VAL A 203 -19.50 -23.64 0.87
CA VAL A 203 -18.80 -24.31 1.97
C VAL A 203 -18.28 -25.66 1.51
N ARG A 204 -16.98 -25.91 1.74
CA ARG A 204 -16.29 -27.19 1.47
C ARG A 204 -15.79 -27.82 2.76
N LYS A 205 -15.30 -29.06 2.68
CA LYS A 205 -14.76 -29.77 3.85
C LYS A 205 -13.64 -28.99 4.53
N GLU A 206 -12.77 -28.35 3.75
CA GLU A 206 -11.62 -27.60 4.26
C GLU A 206 -12.03 -26.35 5.05
N ASP A 207 -13.23 -25.81 4.78
CA ASP A 207 -13.74 -24.59 5.41
C ASP A 207 -14.36 -24.85 6.80
N MET A 208 -14.66 -26.11 7.11
CA MET A 208 -15.35 -26.55 8.33
C MET A 208 -14.43 -26.67 9.55
N ALA A 209 -13.16 -26.29 9.44
CA ALA A 209 -12.16 -26.46 10.49
C ALA A 209 -12.19 -25.41 11.61
N GLY A 210 -12.93 -24.30 11.44
CA GLY A 210 -13.00 -23.18 12.41
C GLY A 210 -14.28 -23.15 13.23
N GLU A 211 -14.25 -22.51 14.40
CA GLU A 211 -15.40 -22.43 15.32
C GLU A 211 -16.57 -21.65 14.71
N PHE A 212 -16.30 -20.74 13.77
CA PHE A 212 -17.33 -19.98 13.06
C PHE A 212 -18.38 -20.85 12.37
N ARG A 213 -18.00 -22.03 11.86
CA ARG A 213 -18.90 -22.97 11.16
C ARG A 213 -19.29 -24.16 12.02
N VAL A 214 -19.07 -24.10 13.34
CA VAL A 214 -19.44 -25.19 14.25
C VAL A 214 -20.95 -25.43 14.27
N GLY A 215 -21.76 -24.38 14.07
CA GLY A 215 -23.23 -24.48 13.97
C GLY A 215 -23.69 -25.40 12.84
N LEU A 216 -22.99 -25.35 11.68
CA LEU A 216 -23.26 -26.23 10.53
C LEU A 216 -23.05 -27.72 10.84
N LEU A 217 -22.17 -28.07 11.80
CA LEU A 217 -21.96 -29.47 12.20
C LEU A 217 -23.18 -30.09 12.88
N SER A 218 -24.09 -29.27 13.41
CA SER A 218 -25.40 -29.74 13.91
C SER A 218 -26.34 -30.16 12.78
N HIS A 219 -26.03 -29.76 11.54
CA HIS A 219 -26.87 -29.98 10.38
C HIS A 219 -26.27 -30.96 9.38
N ALA A 220 -24.96 -30.95 9.13
CA ALA A 220 -24.30 -31.84 8.19
C ALA A 220 -22.89 -32.23 8.66
N THR A 221 -22.52 -33.48 8.38
CA THR A 221 -21.18 -33.99 8.67
C THR A 221 -20.17 -33.54 7.59
N PHE A 222 -18.88 -33.50 7.97
CA PHE A 222 -17.78 -33.23 7.04
C PHE A 222 -17.84 -34.11 5.78
N GLU A 223 -18.26 -35.36 5.94
CA GLU A 223 -18.24 -36.37 4.88
C GLU A 223 -19.39 -36.16 3.90
N GLU A 224 -20.56 -35.71 4.36
CA GLU A 224 -21.68 -35.35 3.49
C GLU A 224 -21.39 -34.12 2.62
N ILE A 225 -20.63 -33.16 3.16
CA ILE A 225 -20.17 -31.98 2.43
C ILE A 225 -19.07 -32.37 1.43
N ARG A 226 -18.09 -33.18 1.86
CA ARG A 226 -16.98 -33.64 1.00
C ARG A 226 -17.46 -34.44 -0.20
N ASP A 227 -18.36 -35.38 0.03
CA ASP A 227 -18.88 -36.25 -1.03
C ASP A 227 -19.88 -35.50 -1.94
N GLY A 228 -20.16 -34.21 -1.65
CA GLY A 228 -21.09 -33.37 -2.39
C GLY A 228 -22.55 -33.78 -2.28
N ARG A 229 -22.87 -34.69 -1.33
CA ARG A 229 -24.23 -35.16 -1.04
C ARG A 229 -25.12 -34.02 -0.54
N ARG A 230 -24.54 -33.10 0.23
CA ARG A 230 -25.17 -31.86 0.69
C ARG A 230 -24.26 -30.69 0.38
N LYS A 231 -24.83 -29.63 -0.19
CA LYS A 231 -24.09 -28.44 -0.59
C LYS A 231 -24.60 -27.26 0.20
N PHE A 232 -23.68 -26.53 0.83
CA PHE A 232 -24.00 -25.35 1.61
C PHE A 232 -23.41 -24.10 1.00
N VAL A 233 -24.13 -23.00 1.14
CA VAL A 233 -23.70 -21.66 0.73
C VAL A 233 -23.71 -20.78 1.96
N GLU A 234 -22.61 -20.10 2.19
CA GLU A 234 -22.47 -19.09 3.24
C GLU A 234 -22.62 -17.72 2.60
N CYS A 235 -23.48 -16.85 3.13
CA CYS A 235 -23.64 -15.48 2.68
C CYS A 235 -23.62 -14.52 3.88
N THR A 236 -22.90 -13.41 3.76
CA THR A 236 -22.78 -12.40 4.81
C THR A 236 -23.27 -11.04 4.33
N TRP A 237 -24.11 -10.40 5.14
CA TRP A 237 -24.64 -9.05 4.92
C TRP A 237 -24.18 -8.10 6.03
N VAL A 238 -24.10 -6.80 5.71
CA VAL A 238 -23.97 -5.75 6.71
C VAL A 238 -25.36 -5.40 7.21
N LYS A 239 -25.68 -5.79 8.44
CA LYS A 239 -26.97 -5.52 9.08
C LYS A 239 -27.05 -4.08 9.58
N GLY A 240 -25.93 -3.51 10.01
CA GLY A 240 -25.85 -2.14 10.52
C GLY A 240 -24.50 -1.84 11.15
N TYR A 241 -24.46 -0.80 11.97
CA TYR A 241 -23.27 -0.35 12.70
C TYR A 241 -23.62 -0.11 14.17
N THR A 242 -22.67 -0.40 15.06
CA THR A 242 -22.72 0.03 16.47
C THR A 242 -22.50 1.54 16.58
N PRO A 243 -22.80 2.17 17.74
CA PRO A 243 -22.52 3.59 17.96
C PRO A 243 -21.04 3.97 17.72
N ASP A 244 -20.12 3.04 17.97
CA ASP A 244 -18.68 3.20 17.77
C ASP A 244 -18.25 2.93 16.31
N SER A 245 -19.20 2.88 15.38
CA SER A 245 -18.98 2.62 13.95
C SER A 245 -18.42 1.22 13.62
N ILE A 246 -18.55 0.24 14.52
CA ILE A 246 -18.21 -1.17 14.25
C ILE A 246 -19.36 -1.82 13.50
N ARG A 247 -19.06 -2.61 12.46
CA ARG A 247 -20.10 -3.27 11.67
C ARG A 247 -20.71 -4.44 12.41
N ILE A 248 -22.04 -4.51 12.33
CA ILE A 248 -22.82 -5.68 12.70
C ILE A 248 -23.07 -6.48 11.42
N LEU A 249 -22.49 -7.67 11.37
CA LEU A 249 -22.55 -8.60 10.26
C LEU A 249 -23.55 -9.71 10.57
N LEU A 250 -24.29 -10.13 9.53
CA LEU A 250 -25.17 -11.28 9.60
C LEU A 250 -24.73 -12.29 8.56
N THR A 251 -24.23 -13.44 9.02
CA THR A 251 -23.91 -14.58 8.17
C THR A 251 -25.05 -15.58 8.24
N VAL A 252 -25.47 -16.08 7.08
CA VAL A 252 -26.51 -17.11 6.96
C VAL A 252 -25.96 -18.24 6.12
N TRP A 253 -26.17 -19.46 6.59
CA TRP A 253 -25.86 -20.67 5.86
C TRP A 253 -27.12 -21.25 5.24
N TYR A 254 -27.05 -21.50 3.94
CA TYR A 254 -28.12 -22.08 3.16
C TYR A 254 -27.74 -23.47 2.71
N GLU A 255 -28.67 -24.42 2.78
CA GLU A 255 -28.56 -25.66 2.04
C GLU A 255 -29.06 -25.44 0.62
N MET A 256 -28.22 -25.73 -0.36
CA MET A 256 -28.54 -25.62 -1.77
C MET A 256 -29.26 -26.89 -2.23
N LYS A 257 -30.57 -26.78 -2.40
CA LYS A 257 -31.39 -27.78 -3.08
C LYS A 257 -31.49 -27.41 -4.56
N LYS A 258 -31.91 -28.34 -5.41
CA LYS A 258 -31.82 -28.22 -6.89
C LYS A 258 -32.34 -26.89 -7.48
N VAL A 259 -33.28 -26.22 -6.81
CA VAL A 259 -33.92 -24.99 -7.30
C VAL A 259 -34.07 -23.91 -6.22
N GLU A 260 -33.55 -24.10 -5.02
CA GLU A 260 -33.79 -23.19 -3.89
C GLU A 260 -32.63 -23.15 -2.88
N LEU A 261 -32.46 -22.00 -2.22
CA LEU A 261 -31.60 -21.84 -1.05
C LEU A 261 -32.48 -21.91 0.20
N CYS A 262 -32.35 -22.99 0.97
CA CYS A 262 -33.04 -23.12 2.26
C CYS A 262 -32.14 -22.60 3.38
N PRO A 263 -32.50 -21.53 4.12
CA PRO A 263 -31.70 -21.11 5.27
C PRO A 263 -31.72 -22.20 6.34
N VAL A 264 -30.54 -22.55 6.86
CA VAL A 264 -30.35 -23.63 7.83
C VAL A 264 -29.96 -23.07 9.19
N ASP A 265 -29.02 -22.12 9.18
CA ASP A 265 -28.54 -21.48 10.40
C ASP A 265 -28.09 -20.04 10.10
N SER A 266 -27.97 -19.21 11.12
CA SER A 266 -27.48 -17.83 10.99
C SER A 266 -26.76 -17.35 12.23
N LEU A 267 -25.70 -16.57 12.02
CA LEU A 267 -24.90 -15.98 13.08
C LEU A 267 -24.79 -14.47 12.88
N GLU A 268 -25.10 -13.72 13.92
CA GLU A 268 -24.85 -12.29 14.00
C GLU A 268 -23.57 -12.05 14.79
N TRP A 269 -22.67 -11.26 14.24
CA TRP A 269 -21.33 -11.05 14.78
C TRP A 269 -20.76 -9.70 14.35
N THR A 270 -19.67 -9.28 14.98
CA THR A 270 -19.00 -8.00 14.72
C THR A 270 -17.54 -8.21 14.32
N GLU A 271 -16.95 -7.26 13.59
CA GLU A 271 -15.58 -7.41 13.05
C GLU A 271 -14.47 -7.61 14.11
N ASP A 272 -14.76 -7.32 15.37
CA ASP A 272 -13.89 -7.48 16.53
C ASP A 272 -14.04 -8.83 17.26
N MET A 273 -14.99 -9.68 16.84
CA MET A 273 -15.13 -11.03 17.38
C MET A 273 -14.09 -11.98 16.77
N GLU A 274 -13.41 -12.73 17.63
CA GLU A 274 -12.53 -13.83 17.27
C GLU A 274 -13.28 -15.17 17.43
N PHE A 275 -12.99 -16.12 16.52
CA PHE A 275 -13.56 -17.47 16.44
C PHE A 275 -12.44 -18.51 16.25
#